data_AF-A0A5E7AJ62-F1
#
_entry.id   AF-A0A5E7AJ62-F1
#
_cell.length_a   1.000
_cell.length_b   1.000
_cell.length_c   1.000
_cell.angle_alpha   90.00
_cell.angle_beta   90.00
_cell.angle_gamma   90.00
#
_symmetry.space_group_name_H-M   'P 1'
#
loop_
_entity.id
_entity.type
_entity.pdbx_description
1 polymer ?
#
loop_
_entity_poly.entity_id
_entity_poly.type
_entity_poly.pdbx_seq_one_letter_code
_entity_poly.pdbx_strand_id
1 'polypeptide(L)' 'MPKNRTRLRPLMLLVPMLLLCACGMQPTDLQPLPVTAPVIPGLPDEAKQPPAPQWCFPTCSNGLMHERENWLRPMTVPE' A
#
# COMPACT_ATOMS: atom_id res chain seq x y z
N MET A 1 -57.72 -15.41 26.72
CA MET A 1 -57.03 -14.12 26.93
C MET A 1 -56.06 -13.88 25.78
N PRO A 2 -56.45 -13.15 24.72
CA PRO A 2 -55.59 -12.91 23.56
C PRO A 2 -54.49 -11.89 23.92
N LYS A 3 -53.24 -12.31 23.73
CA LYS A 3 -52.03 -11.56 24.10
C LYS A 3 -51.85 -10.35 23.18
N ASN A 4 -51.68 -9.17 23.79
CA ASN A 4 -51.50 -7.82 23.23
C ASN A 4 -50.26 -7.66 22.30
N ARG A 5 -50.21 -8.39 21.19
CA ARG A 5 -49.13 -8.35 20.20
C ARG A 5 -49.07 -7.05 19.39
N THR A 6 -50.09 -6.19 19.48
CA THR A 6 -50.20 -4.94 18.71
C THR A 6 -49.28 -3.82 19.18
N ARG A 7 -48.86 -3.80 20.47
CA ARG A 7 -47.94 -2.76 20.99
C ARG A 7 -46.47 -2.98 20.64
N LEU A 8 -46.08 -4.20 20.25
CA LEU A 8 -44.70 -4.54 19.89
C LEU A 8 -44.35 -4.20 18.44
N ARG A 9 -45.36 -4.05 17.58
CA ARG A 9 -45.21 -3.74 16.15
C ARG A 9 -44.59 -2.36 15.87
N PRO A 10 -45.02 -1.25 16.52
CA PRO A 10 -44.35 0.04 16.31
C PRO A 10 -42.93 0.06 16.89
N LEU A 11 -42.69 -0.67 17.98
CA LEU A 11 -41.36 -0.77 18.59
C LEU A 11 -40.37 -1.54 17.70
N MET A 12 -40.83 -2.62 17.06
CA MET A 12 -40.02 -3.38 16.10
C MET A 12 -39.66 -2.59 14.84
N LEU A 13 -40.46 -1.59 14.45
CA LEU A 13 -40.20 -0.74 13.27
C LEU A 13 -39.30 0.47 13.58
N LEU A 14 -39.25 0.92 14.83
CA LEU A 14 -38.39 2.04 15.26
C LEU A 14 -36.90 1.67 15.26
N VAL A 15 -36.56 0.45 15.67
CA VAL A 15 -35.16 -0.05 15.71
C VAL A 15 -34.48 -0.03 14.34
N PRO A 16 -35.06 -0.61 13.26
CA PRO A 16 -34.43 -0.57 11.95
C PRO A 16 -34.33 0.86 11.38
N MET A 17 -35.31 1.72 11.64
CA MET A 17 -35.26 3.14 11.23
C MET A 17 -34.12 3.91 11.90
N LEU A 18 -33.84 3.64 13.18
CA LEU A 18 -32.71 4.24 13.89
C LEU A 18 -31.36 3.78 13.32
N LEU A 19 -31.25 2.49 12.98
CA LEU A 19 -30.03 1.94 12.36
C LEU A 19 -29.76 2.52 10.97
N LEU A 20 -30.81 2.79 10.18
CA LEU A 20 -30.69 3.35 8.83
C LEU A 20 -30.16 4.79 8.81
N CYS A 21 -30.45 5.60 9.84
CA CYS A 21 -29.93 6.98 9.94
C CYS A 21 -28.43 7.05 10.23
N ALA A 22 -27.83 6.02 10.82
CA ALA A 22 -26.43 6.06 11.24
C ALA A 22 -25.43 5.80 10.09
N CYS A 23 -25.86 5.13 9.02
CA CYS A 23 -24.97 4.76 7.91
C CYS A 23 -24.85 5.81 6.79
N GLY A 24 -25.63 6.89 6.83
CA GLY A 24 -25.61 7.94 5.80
C GLY A 24 -24.79 9.18 6.19
N MET A 25 -24.41 9.32 7.46
CA MET A 25 -23.65 10.46 7.94
C MET A 25 -22.15 10.21 7.74
N GLN A 26 -21.72 10.30 6.49
CA GLN A 26 -20.29 10.46 6.22
C GLN A 26 -19.89 11.86 6.70
N PRO A 27 -18.96 12.00 7.67
CA PRO A 27 -18.53 13.31 8.13
C PRO A 27 -18.00 14.11 6.93
N THR A 28 -18.78 15.09 6.48
CA THR A 28 -18.45 15.89 5.29
C THR A 28 -17.31 16.88 5.60
N ASP A 29 -16.94 17.01 6.88
CA ASP A 29 -16.03 18.03 7.40
C ASP A 29 -14.62 17.50 7.76
N LEU A 30 -14.33 16.23 7.47
CA LEU A 30 -13.00 15.67 7.67
C LEU A 30 -12.17 15.72 6.38
N GLN A 31 -12.31 16.79 5.60
CA GLN A 31 -11.28 17.08 4.60
C GLN A 31 -10.00 17.45 5.37
N PRO A 32 -8.90 16.69 5.22
CA PRO A 32 -7.64 17.10 5.81
C PRO A 32 -7.34 18.50 5.31
N LEU A 33 -7.04 19.42 6.24
CA LEU A 33 -6.62 20.77 5.88
C LEU A 33 -5.47 20.64 4.87
N PRO A 34 -5.47 21.38 3.74
CA PRO A 34 -4.37 21.33 2.79
C PRO A 34 -3.09 21.81 3.50
N VAL A 35 -2.27 20.84 3.92
CA VAL A 35 -0.98 21.08 4.55
C VAL A 35 0.11 21.07 3.50
N THR A 36 0.95 22.09 3.51
CA THR A 36 2.14 22.13 2.66
C THR A 36 3.07 20.99 3.06
N ALA A 37 3.56 20.24 2.06
CA ALA A 37 4.53 19.19 2.32
C ALA A 37 5.80 19.78 2.98
N PRO A 38 6.42 19.07 3.93
CA PRO A 38 7.66 19.54 4.54
C PRO A 38 8.76 19.67 3.49
N VAL A 39 9.49 20.79 3.53
CA VAL A 39 10.68 20.98 2.71
C VAL A 39 11.80 20.11 3.26
N ILE A 40 12.20 19.09 2.51
CA ILE A 40 13.33 18.24 2.87
C ILE A 40 14.60 18.86 2.27
N PRO A 41 15.55 19.36 3.08
CA PRO A 41 16.80 19.88 2.57
C PRO A 41 17.65 18.75 1.95
N GLY A 42 18.46 19.09 0.95
CA GLY A 42 19.44 18.16 0.39
C GLY A 42 20.49 17.74 1.43
N LEU A 43 21.06 16.55 1.27
CA LEU A 43 22.14 16.09 2.15
C LEU A 43 23.38 17.00 2.02
N PRO A 44 24.03 17.36 3.14
CA PRO A 44 25.32 18.03 3.10
C PRO A 44 26.37 17.12 2.45
N ASP A 45 27.41 17.71 1.86
CA ASP A 45 28.42 16.96 1.10
C ASP A 45 29.13 15.91 1.96
N GLU A 46 29.32 16.19 3.25
CA GLU A 46 29.91 15.26 4.24
C GLU A 46 29.04 14.03 4.52
N ALA A 47 27.72 14.14 4.30
CA ALA A 47 26.78 13.03 4.47
C ALA A 47 26.54 12.25 3.17
N LYS A 48 27.07 12.72 2.03
CA LYS A 48 26.97 12.00 0.77
C LYS A 48 27.94 10.82 0.77
N GLN A 49 27.45 9.68 0.31
CA GLN A 49 28.33 8.56 0.03
C GLN A 49 29.20 8.88 -1.19
N PRO A 50 30.47 8.42 -1.21
CA PRO A 50 31.29 8.56 -2.40
C PRO A 50 30.67 7.80 -3.57
N PRO A 51 30.94 8.22 -4.82
CA PRO A 51 30.53 7.48 -6.00
C PRO A 51 30.98 6.02 -5.91
N ALA A 52 30.10 5.10 -6.30
CA ALA A 52 30.46 3.69 -6.36
C ALA A 52 31.69 3.51 -7.26
N PRO A 53 32.66 2.67 -6.88
CA PRO A 53 33.80 2.39 -7.73
C PRO A 53 33.35 1.65 -9.00
N GLN A 54 34.08 1.82 -10.11
CA GLN A 54 33.71 1.31 -11.43
C GLN A 54 33.44 -0.22 -11.48
N TRP A 55 34.09 -0.98 -10.60
CA TRP A 55 33.93 -2.44 -10.51
C TRP A 55 32.68 -2.88 -9.73
N CYS A 56 32.05 -1.99 -8.96
CA CYS A 56 30.77 -2.26 -8.30
C CYS A 56 29.56 -2.01 -9.21
N PHE A 57 29.77 -1.49 -10.42
CA PHE A 57 28.66 -1.29 -11.34
C PHE A 57 28.14 -2.64 -11.83
N PRO A 58 26.82 -2.78 -12.01
CA PRO A 58 26.24 -4.01 -12.55
C PRO A 58 26.77 -4.34 -13.96
N THR A 59 27.38 -3.37 -14.65
CA THR A 59 28.09 -3.56 -15.92
C THR A 59 29.41 -4.31 -15.77
N CYS A 60 30.10 -4.20 -14.63
CA CYS A 60 31.38 -4.87 -14.39
C CYS A 60 31.22 -6.40 -14.37
N SER A 61 30.13 -6.90 -13.79
CA SER A 61 29.82 -8.32 -13.74
C SER A 61 29.03 -8.81 -14.96
N ASN A 62 28.56 -7.91 -15.83
CA ASN A 62 27.71 -8.26 -16.97
C ASN A 62 28.46 -9.14 -18.00
N GLY A 63 29.72 -8.82 -18.30
CA GLY A 63 30.56 -9.65 -19.18
C GLY A 63 30.81 -11.05 -18.60
N LEU A 64 31.14 -11.10 -17.30
CA LEU A 64 31.38 -12.37 -16.59
C LEU A 64 30.11 -13.23 -16.46
N MET A 65 28.94 -12.60 -16.23
CA MET A 65 27.66 -13.31 -16.22
C MET A 65 27.31 -13.87 -17.60
N HIS A 66 27.52 -13.10 -18.67
CA HIS A 66 27.28 -13.55 -20.03
C HIS A 66 28.17 -14.75 -20.41
N GLU A 67 29.47 -14.71 -20.09
CA GLU A 67 30.38 -15.84 -20.31
C GLU A 67 29.95 -17.07 -19.52
N ARG A 68 29.60 -16.91 -18.23
CA ARG A 68 29.10 -18.01 -17.39
C ARG A 68 27.84 -18.66 -17.98
N GLU A 69 26.87 -17.86 -18.44
CA GLU A 69 25.64 -18.38 -19.05
C GLU A 69 25.92 -19.15 -20.33
N ASN A 70 26.82 -18.65 -21.18
CA ASN A 70 27.26 -19.35 -22.39
C ASN A 70 27.90 -20.71 -22.07
N TRP A 71 28.67 -20.80 -20.98
CA TRP A 71 29.31 -22.04 -20.54
C TRP A 71 28.30 -23.02 -19.92
N LEU A 72 27.29 -22.52 -19.22
CA LEU A 72 26.25 -23.36 -18.62
C LEU A 72 25.31 -23.97 -19.65
N ARG A 73 25.01 -23.25 -20.74
CA ARG A 73 24.06 -23.69 -21.77
C ARG A 73 24.32 -25.11 -22.32
N PRO A 74 25.55 -25.50 -22.72
CA PRO A 74 25.80 -26.86 -23.21
C PRO A 74 25.71 -27.93 -22.11
N MET A 75 25.92 -27.57 -20.83
CA MET A 75 25.84 -28.53 -19.72
C MET A 75 24.40 -28.84 -19.28
N THR A 76 23.43 -28.01 -19.68
CA THR A 76 22.02 -28.14 -19.27
C THR A 76 21.10 -28.73 -20.35
N VAL A 77 21.63 -29.05 -21.54
CA VAL A 77 20.86 -29.70 -22.61
C VAL A 77 21.07 -31.21 -22.54
N PRO A 78 20.01 -32.02 -22.35
CA PRO A 78 20.09 -33.48 -22.43
C PRO A 78 20.38 -33.92 -23.88
N GLU A 79 21.13 -35.02 -24.06
CA GLU A 79 21.38 -35.65 -25.37
C GLU A 79 20.11 -36.19 -26.04
#